data_AF-A0A9D8UN03-F1
#
_entry.id   AF-A0A9D8UN03-F1
#
_cell.length_a   1.000
_cell.length_b   1.000
_cell.length_c   1.000
_cell.angle_alpha   90.00
_cell.angle_beta   90.00
_cell.angle_gamma   90.00
#
_symmetry.space_group_name_H-M   'P 1'
#
loop_
_entity.id
_entity.type
_entity.pdbx_description
1 polymer ?
#
loop_
_entity_poly.entity_id
_entity_poly.type
_entity_poly.pdbx_seq_one_letter_code
_entity_poly.pdbx_strand_id
1 'polypeptide(L)'
;MSLKNHYYYDESSCEFIPITYNRKEQVIYNLAIWILTGVVFAGIGIILLSTKVGSPAELALKAENEALYTQLEETKQAISNLDLQLEDIASRDNEVYRSILGLDEISLEERQAGIGGTDPYEEFDIYEESTADLLKWTASKIDNLERKIGIQNLSFEEIKNQYNNNKEKLTHIPAIKPGSGILLSGFGLRYHPILQYSRPHNGVDFRAEIGSPVYATGDGVVKYAGRKGNLGKIVVIDHGFGFETLYAHLSAFSSDIKSGTKVLRGQEIAKSGNTGLVEGPHLHYEVHLNNRAVDPLFYLFADTSPEEYMMFRQISETNSNSLD
;
A
#
# COMPACT_ATOMS: atom_id res chain seq x y z
N MET A 1 23.73 -1.14 -88.28
CA MET A 1 24.84 -2.09 -88.06
C MET A 1 24.49 -3.37 -88.80
N SER A 2 25.28 -3.77 -89.80
CA SER A 2 25.03 -4.95 -90.65
C SER A 2 24.88 -6.22 -89.80
N LEU A 3 23.78 -6.96 -89.96
CA LEU A 3 23.62 -8.29 -89.37
C LEU A 3 24.67 -9.20 -90.03
N LYS A 4 25.74 -9.52 -89.30
CA LYS A 4 26.67 -10.59 -89.70
C LYS A 4 25.85 -11.88 -89.80
N ASN A 5 25.67 -12.42 -90.99
CA ASN A 5 25.07 -13.74 -91.17
C ASN A 5 26.03 -14.76 -90.55
N HIS A 6 25.59 -15.43 -89.48
CA HIS A 6 26.34 -16.50 -88.85
C HIS A 6 25.98 -17.80 -89.58
N TYR A 7 26.97 -18.59 -89.96
CA TYR A 7 26.80 -19.87 -90.64
C TYR A 7 27.37 -20.96 -89.75
N TYR A 8 26.71 -22.11 -89.67
CA TYR A 8 27.33 -23.31 -89.10
C TYR A 8 27.67 -24.28 -90.23
N TYR A 9 28.77 -25.01 -90.08
CA TYR A 9 29.19 -26.02 -91.04
C TYR A 9 28.49 -27.33 -90.69
N ASP A 10 27.68 -27.86 -91.61
CA ASP A 10 27.05 -29.17 -91.43
C ASP A 10 27.96 -30.25 -92.03
N GLU A 11 28.55 -31.07 -91.17
CA GLU A 11 29.48 -32.15 -91.59
C GLU A 11 28.80 -33.23 -92.45
N SER A 12 27.47 -33.34 -92.42
CA SER A 12 26.73 -34.36 -93.16
C SER A 12 26.38 -33.95 -94.59
N SER A 13 26.25 -32.65 -94.85
CA SER A 13 25.96 -32.07 -96.18
C SER A 13 27.14 -31.28 -96.77
N CYS A 14 28.23 -31.11 -96.00
CA CYS A 14 29.44 -30.37 -96.36
C CYS A 14 29.21 -28.92 -96.81
N GLU A 15 28.12 -28.28 -96.36
CA GLU A 15 27.77 -26.90 -96.70
C GLU A 15 27.69 -25.98 -95.48
N PHE A 16 27.98 -24.70 -95.70
CA PHE A 16 27.78 -23.65 -94.69
C PHE A 16 26.34 -23.15 -94.77
N ILE A 17 25.50 -23.56 -93.82
CA ILE A 17 24.08 -23.19 -93.80
C ILE A 17 23.91 -21.87 -93.01
N PRO A 18 23.24 -20.84 -93.58
CA PRO A 18 22.96 -19.60 -92.87
C PRO A 18 22.02 -19.86 -91.70
N ILE A 19 22.42 -19.46 -90.49
CA ILE A 19 21.55 -19.50 -89.32
C ILE A 19 20.45 -18.45 -89.51
N THR A 20 19.24 -18.91 -89.84
CA THR A 20 18.06 -18.07 -89.98
C THR A 20 17.42 -17.91 -88.60
N TYR A 21 17.67 -16.76 -87.96
CA TYR A 21 17.02 -16.45 -86.70
C TYR A 21 15.56 -16.07 -86.94
N ASN A 22 14.62 -16.90 -86.46
CA ASN A 22 13.22 -16.55 -86.43
C ASN A 22 13.02 -15.43 -85.41
N ARG A 23 12.78 -14.20 -85.90
CA ARG A 23 12.59 -13.01 -85.05
C ARG A 23 11.52 -13.22 -83.97
N LYS A 24 10.47 -14.00 -84.24
CA LYS A 24 9.43 -14.28 -83.24
C LYS A 24 9.95 -15.17 -82.11
N GLU A 25 10.64 -16.26 -82.43
CA GLU A 25 11.24 -17.16 -81.44
C GLU A 25 12.30 -16.46 -80.59
N GLN A 26 13.13 -15.62 -81.21
CA GLN A 26 14.17 -14.88 -80.49
C GLN A 26 13.59 -13.85 -79.52
N VAL A 27 12.49 -13.19 -79.89
CA VAL A 27 11.74 -12.31 -78.99
C VAL A 27 11.12 -13.10 -77.84
N ILE A 28 10.49 -14.25 -78.11
CA ILE A 28 9.88 -15.12 -77.09
C ILE A 28 10.95 -15.62 -76.09
N TYR A 29 12.09 -16.08 -76.59
CA TYR A 29 13.20 -16.57 -75.77
C TYR A 29 13.76 -15.48 -74.85
N ASN A 30 14.01 -14.28 -75.38
CA ASN A 30 14.47 -13.15 -74.57
C ASN A 30 13.42 -12.74 -73.53
N LEU A 31 12.14 -12.73 -73.89
CA LEU A 31 11.05 -12.42 -72.97
C LEU A 31 10.99 -13.44 -71.81
N ALA A 32 11.17 -14.72 -72.11
CA ALA A 32 11.21 -15.79 -71.11
C ALA A 32 12.39 -15.60 -70.14
N ILE A 33 13.57 -15.23 -70.62
CA ILE A 33 14.74 -14.92 -69.77
C ILE A 33 14.47 -13.73 -68.86
N TRP A 34 13.87 -12.65 -69.38
CA TRP A 34 13.52 -11.47 -68.58
C TRP A 34 12.48 -11.79 -67.50
N ILE A 35 11.49 -12.62 -67.82
CA ILE A 35 10.50 -13.08 -66.83
C ILE A 35 11.19 -13.93 -65.76
N LEU A 36 12.03 -14.88 -66.16
CA LEU A 36 12.68 -15.81 -65.23
C LEU A 36 13.66 -15.08 -64.31
N THR A 37 14.45 -14.15 -64.84
CA THR A 37 15.31 -13.27 -64.02
C THR A 37 14.47 -12.35 -63.12
N GLY A 38 13.36 -11.79 -63.61
CA GLY A 38 12.44 -10.99 -62.80
C GLY A 38 11.87 -11.77 -61.60
N VAL A 39 11.49 -13.03 -61.80
CA VAL A 39 11.01 -13.93 -60.72
C VAL A 39 12.12 -14.21 -59.71
N VAL A 40 13.34 -14.48 -60.16
CA VAL A 40 14.49 -14.72 -59.27
C VAL A 40 14.81 -13.47 -58.43
N PHE A 41 14.87 -12.29 -59.05
CA PHE A 41 15.10 -11.04 -58.32
C PHE A 41 13.96 -10.69 -57.36
N ALA A 42 12.71 -10.95 -57.74
CA ALA A 42 11.57 -10.80 -56.84
C ALA A 42 11.66 -11.74 -55.64
N GLY A 43 12.03 -13.01 -55.85
CA GLY A 43 12.23 -13.99 -54.79
C GLY A 43 13.34 -13.58 -53.82
N ILE A 44 14.49 -13.15 -54.33
CA ILE A 44 15.60 -12.63 -53.52
C ILE A 44 15.16 -11.36 -52.76
N GLY A 45 14.39 -10.48 -53.42
CA GLY A 45 13.82 -9.28 -52.81
C GLY A 45 12.90 -9.61 -51.63
N ILE A 46 12.02 -10.59 -51.78
CA ILE A 46 11.12 -11.06 -50.70
C ILE A 46 11.92 -11.68 -49.56
N ILE A 47 12.92 -12.51 -49.84
CA ILE A 47 13.78 -13.11 -48.80
C ILE A 47 14.53 -12.02 -48.03
N LEU A 48 15.11 -11.04 -48.72
CA LEU A 48 15.79 -9.90 -48.09
C LEU A 48 14.84 -9.03 -47.28
N LEU A 49 13.63 -8.77 -47.76
CA LEU A 49 12.60 -8.02 -47.03
C LEU A 49 12.16 -8.78 -45.78
N SER A 50 11.91 -10.08 -45.88
CA SER A 50 11.51 -10.91 -44.75
C SER A 50 12.60 -10.99 -43.68
N THR A 51 13.86 -11.06 -44.06
CA THR A 51 14.98 -11.20 -43.10
C THR A 51 15.41 -9.88 -42.46
N LYS A 52 15.22 -8.73 -43.13
CA LYS A 52 15.61 -7.42 -42.58
C LYS A 52 14.49 -6.62 -41.93
N VAL A 53 13.25 -6.74 -42.44
CA VAL A 53 12.11 -5.93 -42.00
C VAL A 53 11.11 -6.78 -41.20
N GLY A 54 11.13 -8.10 -41.35
CA GLY A 54 10.09 -8.99 -40.84
C GLY A 54 8.82 -8.91 -41.71
N SER A 55 8.02 -9.96 -41.70
CA SER A 55 6.69 -9.90 -42.32
C SER A 55 5.76 -8.97 -41.52
N PRO A 56 4.72 -8.37 -42.13
CA PRO A 56 3.74 -7.58 -41.39
C PRO A 56 3.10 -8.32 -40.20
N ALA A 57 2.95 -9.64 -40.32
CA ALA A 57 2.44 -10.49 -39.25
C ALA A 57 3.42 -10.62 -38.07
N GLU A 58 4.72 -10.79 -38.35
CA GLU A 58 5.75 -10.86 -37.31
C GLU A 58 5.90 -9.52 -36.58
N LEU A 59 5.84 -8.40 -37.30
CA LEU A 59 5.86 -7.06 -36.69
C LEU A 59 4.65 -6.83 -35.79
N ALA A 60 3.45 -7.23 -36.24
CA ALA A 60 2.24 -7.14 -35.43
C ALA A 60 2.33 -8.01 -34.17
N LEU A 61 2.79 -9.25 -34.30
CA LEU A 61 2.96 -10.17 -33.18
C LEU A 61 3.99 -9.64 -32.17
N LYS A 62 5.09 -9.06 -32.64
CA LYS A 62 6.10 -8.46 -31.76
C LYS A 62 5.53 -7.26 -31.00
N ALA A 63 4.77 -6.40 -31.67
CA ALA A 63 4.10 -5.28 -31.02
C ALA A 63 3.07 -5.74 -29.97
N GLU A 64 2.33 -6.82 -30.25
CA GLU A 64 1.40 -7.43 -29.30
C GLU A 64 2.13 -8.00 -28.08
N ASN A 65 3.24 -8.72 -28.28
CA ASN A 65 4.06 -9.25 -27.19
C ASN A 65 4.67 -8.13 -26.33
N GLU A 66 5.15 -7.05 -26.93
CA GLU A 66 5.67 -5.89 -26.18
C GLU A 66 4.56 -5.22 -25.35
N ALA A 67 3.34 -5.12 -25.88
CA ALA A 67 2.19 -4.61 -25.14
C ALA A 67 1.79 -5.54 -23.98
N LEU A 68 1.75 -6.86 -24.21
CA LEU A 68 1.47 -7.85 -23.16
C LEU A 68 2.51 -7.83 -22.05
N TYR A 69 3.79 -7.74 -22.41
CA TYR A 69 4.88 -7.64 -21.44
C TYR A 69 4.76 -6.39 -20.57
N THR A 70 4.46 -5.24 -21.19
CA THR A 70 4.21 -3.98 -20.48
C THR A 70 3.04 -4.12 -19.51
N GLN A 71 1.92 -4.72 -19.96
CA GLN A 71 0.75 -4.96 -19.12
C GLN A 71 1.05 -5.88 -17.93
N LEU A 72 1.86 -6.92 -18.12
CA LEU A 72 2.27 -7.83 -17.05
C LEU A 72 3.13 -7.11 -16.01
N GLU A 73 4.06 -6.26 -16.44
CA GLU A 73 4.90 -5.50 -15.51
C GLU A 73 4.09 -4.47 -14.71
N GLU A 74 3.12 -3.79 -15.35
CA GLU A 74 2.16 -2.92 -14.66
C GLU A 74 1.33 -3.69 -13.63
N THR A 75 0.87 -4.90 -13.99
CA THR A 75 0.11 -5.78 -13.10
C THR A 75 0.95 -6.21 -11.90
N LYS A 76 2.24 -6.52 -12.12
CA LYS A 76 3.19 -6.84 -11.06
C LYS A 76 3.38 -5.69 -10.08
N GLN A 77 3.48 -4.46 -10.57
CA GLN A 77 3.53 -3.29 -9.69
C GLN A 77 2.23 -3.11 -8.91
N ALA A 78 1.06 -3.30 -9.55
CA ALA A 78 -0.24 -3.21 -8.89
C ALA A 78 -0.39 -4.27 -7.77
N ILE A 79 -0.01 -5.52 -8.03
CA ILE A 79 0.01 -6.61 -7.05
C ILE A 79 0.92 -6.25 -5.87
N SER A 80 2.11 -5.70 -6.14
CA SER A 80 3.05 -5.28 -5.08
C SER A 80 2.46 -4.17 -4.21
N ASN A 81 1.75 -3.21 -4.81
CA ASN A 81 1.07 -2.16 -4.06
C ASN A 81 -0.08 -2.71 -3.19
N LEU A 82 -0.85 -3.68 -3.70
CA LEU A 82 -1.91 -4.34 -2.93
C LEU A 82 -1.34 -5.12 -1.73
N ASP A 83 -0.18 -5.75 -1.91
CA ASP A 83 0.52 -6.45 -0.82
C ASP A 83 0.90 -5.49 0.31
N LEU A 84 1.47 -4.32 -0.02
CA LEU A 84 1.79 -3.29 0.96
C LEU A 84 0.55 -2.75 1.68
N GLN A 85 -0.56 -2.57 0.97
CA GLN A 85 -1.82 -2.14 1.58
C GLN A 85 -2.36 -3.20 2.55
N LEU A 86 -2.27 -4.48 2.19
CA LEU A 86 -2.72 -5.57 3.04
C LEU A 86 -1.83 -5.71 4.29
N GLU A 87 -0.53 -5.42 4.17
CA GLU A 87 0.38 -5.36 5.31
C GLU A 87 0.05 -4.20 6.26
N ASP A 88 -0.29 -3.01 5.75
CA ASP A 88 -0.77 -1.89 6.60
C ASP A 88 -2.08 -2.25 7.30
N ILE A 89 -3.02 -2.92 6.61
CA ILE A 89 -4.27 -3.40 7.23
C ILE A 89 -3.96 -4.39 8.35
N ALA A 90 -3.07 -5.36 8.11
CA ALA A 90 -2.65 -6.35 9.10
C ALA A 90 -1.93 -5.71 10.31
N SER A 91 -1.13 -4.67 10.08
CA SER A 91 -0.48 -3.91 11.16
C SER A 91 -1.52 -3.20 12.03
N ARG A 92 -2.47 -2.49 11.41
CA ARG A 92 -3.57 -1.82 12.12
C ARG A 92 -4.48 -2.80 12.85
N ASP A 93 -4.70 -3.98 12.26
CA ASP A 93 -5.44 -5.06 12.89
C ASP A 93 -4.85 -5.44 14.25
N ASN A 94 -3.53 -5.66 14.31
CA ASN A 94 -2.81 -5.95 15.56
C ASN A 94 -2.78 -4.73 16.49
N GLU A 95 -2.29 -3.59 16.00
CA GLU A 95 -1.99 -2.40 16.81
C GLU A 95 -3.24 -1.74 17.39
N VAL A 96 -4.34 -1.73 16.61
CA VAL A 96 -5.58 -1.03 16.96
C VAL A 96 -6.61 -2.03 17.43
N TYR A 97 -7.17 -2.83 16.52
CA TYR A 97 -8.39 -3.58 16.82
C TYR A 97 -8.16 -4.70 17.85
N ARG A 98 -7.13 -5.52 17.65
CA ARG A 98 -6.81 -6.65 18.54
C ARG A 98 -6.30 -6.16 19.88
N SER A 99 -5.38 -5.19 19.90
CA SER A 99 -4.90 -4.54 21.13
C SER A 99 -6.04 -3.98 22.00
N ILE A 100 -6.96 -3.21 21.40
CA ILE A 100 -8.11 -2.61 22.11
C ILE A 100 -9.03 -3.68 22.69
N LEU A 101 -9.32 -4.72 21.90
CA LEU A 101 -10.19 -5.81 22.33
C LEU A 101 -9.47 -6.80 23.27
N GLY A 102 -8.16 -6.67 23.45
CA GLY A 102 -7.34 -7.58 24.24
C GLY A 102 -7.23 -8.97 23.62
N LEU A 103 -7.11 -9.02 22.29
CA LEU A 103 -6.89 -10.24 21.51
C LEU A 103 -5.39 -10.41 21.24
N ASP A 104 -4.96 -11.66 21.17
CA ASP A 104 -3.57 -12.01 20.87
C ASP A 104 -3.20 -11.55 19.46
N GLU A 105 -2.04 -10.94 19.26
CA GLU A 105 -1.58 -10.54 17.93
C GLU A 105 -1.39 -11.76 17.02
N ILE A 106 -1.72 -11.60 15.73
CA ILE A 106 -1.40 -12.62 14.72
C ILE A 106 -0.02 -12.26 14.14
N SER A 107 0.92 -13.19 14.17
CA SER A 107 2.27 -12.95 13.68
C SER A 107 2.31 -12.83 12.14
N LEU A 108 3.33 -12.15 11.61
CA LEU A 108 3.54 -12.07 10.16
C LEU A 108 3.73 -13.46 9.53
N GLU A 109 4.36 -14.38 10.25
CA GLU A 109 4.58 -15.77 9.81
C GLU A 109 3.26 -16.52 9.69
N GLU A 110 2.37 -16.35 10.66
CA GLU A 110 1.01 -16.92 10.60
C GLU A 110 0.23 -16.35 9.44
N ARG A 111 0.32 -15.03 9.18
CA ARG A 111 -0.36 -14.38 8.04
C ARG A 111 0.22 -14.77 6.68
N GLN A 112 1.51 -15.07 6.61
CA GLN A 112 2.17 -15.44 5.37
C GLN A 112 2.00 -16.91 5.00
N ALA A 113 1.61 -17.77 5.98
CA ALA A 113 1.38 -19.20 5.86
C ALA A 113 2.32 -19.85 4.84
N GLY A 114 3.52 -20.29 5.24
CA GLY A 114 4.50 -20.81 4.28
C GLY A 114 3.93 -21.86 3.31
N ILE A 115 4.33 -21.82 2.03
CA ILE A 115 4.06 -22.90 1.08
C ILE A 115 5.18 -23.93 1.28
N GLY A 116 4.86 -25.08 1.86
CA GLY A 116 5.77 -26.22 1.86
C GLY A 116 5.49 -27.11 0.65
N GLY A 117 6.53 -27.56 -0.06
CA GLY A 117 6.36 -28.52 -1.17
C GLY A 117 7.29 -28.31 -2.36
N THR A 118 6.95 -28.97 -3.46
CA THR A 118 7.53 -28.79 -4.80
C THR A 118 7.05 -27.48 -5.43
N ASP A 119 7.73 -27.00 -6.49
CA ASP A 119 7.31 -25.79 -7.21
C ASP A 119 5.92 -26.01 -7.84
N PRO A 120 4.87 -25.32 -7.37
CA PRO A 120 3.52 -25.51 -7.89
C PRO A 120 3.32 -24.84 -9.26
N TYR A 121 4.33 -24.12 -9.78
CA TYR A 121 4.24 -23.32 -11.00
C TYR A 121 5.15 -23.84 -12.12
N GLU A 122 5.61 -25.10 -12.05
CA GLU A 122 6.46 -25.76 -13.07
C GLU A 122 5.85 -25.72 -14.49
N GLU A 123 4.53 -25.60 -14.61
CA GLU A 123 3.82 -25.44 -15.87
C GLU A 123 4.29 -24.24 -16.71
N PHE A 124 4.88 -23.21 -16.08
CA PHE A 124 5.43 -22.05 -16.78
C PHE A 124 6.85 -22.26 -17.31
N ASP A 125 7.55 -23.35 -16.95
CA ASP A 125 8.92 -23.65 -17.43
C ASP A 125 9.01 -23.94 -18.93
N ILE A 126 7.86 -24.06 -19.60
CA ILE A 126 7.77 -24.22 -21.05
C ILE A 126 8.07 -22.92 -21.82
N TYR A 127 8.02 -21.77 -21.14
CA TYR A 127 8.22 -20.45 -21.75
C TYR A 127 9.68 -20.01 -21.68
N GLU A 128 10.01 -18.92 -22.39
CA GLU A 128 11.31 -18.26 -22.22
C GLU A 128 11.51 -17.86 -20.76
N GLU A 129 12.73 -18.00 -20.24
CA GLU A 129 13.09 -17.76 -18.83
C GLU A 129 12.48 -16.46 -18.27
N SER A 130 12.61 -15.35 -18.99
CA SER A 130 12.05 -14.05 -18.59
C SER A 130 10.52 -14.04 -18.43
N THR A 131 9.81 -14.79 -19.29
CA THR A 131 8.35 -14.91 -19.25
C THR A 131 7.93 -15.91 -18.17
N ALA A 132 8.64 -17.03 -18.06
CA ALA A 132 8.41 -18.04 -17.04
C ALA A 132 8.54 -17.42 -15.64
N ASP A 133 9.63 -16.69 -15.37
CA ASP A 133 9.87 -16.02 -14.10
C ASP A 133 8.75 -15.04 -13.74
N LEU A 134 8.29 -14.25 -14.71
CA LEU A 134 7.23 -13.28 -14.50
C LEU A 134 5.88 -13.96 -14.18
N LEU A 135 5.56 -15.04 -14.89
CA LEU A 135 4.33 -15.82 -14.66
C LEU A 135 4.37 -16.56 -13.32
N LYS A 136 5.48 -17.23 -12.99
CA LYS A 136 5.70 -17.87 -11.68
C LYS A 136 5.60 -16.88 -10.54
N TRP A 137 6.27 -15.72 -10.67
CA TRP A 137 6.19 -14.65 -9.67
C TRP A 137 4.75 -14.17 -9.50
N THR A 138 4.03 -13.94 -10.59
CA THR A 138 2.66 -13.43 -10.57
C THR A 138 1.71 -14.42 -9.89
N ALA A 139 1.73 -15.69 -10.32
CA ALA A 139 0.90 -16.74 -9.73
C ALA A 139 1.21 -16.93 -8.24
N SER A 140 2.50 -17.02 -7.88
CA SER A 140 2.93 -17.12 -6.48
C SER A 140 2.46 -15.97 -5.63
N LYS A 141 2.54 -14.75 -6.16
CA LYS A 141 2.15 -13.55 -5.42
C LYS A 141 0.63 -13.45 -5.24
N ILE A 142 -0.16 -13.85 -6.24
CA ILE A 142 -1.62 -13.94 -6.15
C ILE A 142 -2.02 -14.95 -5.07
N ASP A 143 -1.47 -16.17 -5.10
CA ASP A 143 -1.78 -17.21 -4.10
C ASP A 143 -1.40 -16.77 -2.68
N ASN A 144 -0.31 -16.00 -2.52
CA ASN A 144 0.05 -15.42 -1.23
C ASN A 144 -0.96 -14.35 -0.77
N LEU A 145 -1.38 -13.46 -1.67
CA LEU A 145 -2.39 -12.44 -1.38
C LEU A 145 -3.73 -13.06 -0.99
N GLU A 146 -4.21 -14.05 -1.73
CA GLU A 146 -5.48 -14.73 -1.43
C GLU A 146 -5.49 -15.32 -0.02
N ARG A 147 -4.38 -15.95 0.38
CA ARG A 147 -4.23 -16.50 1.74
C ARG A 147 -4.16 -15.41 2.81
N LYS A 148 -3.36 -14.35 2.59
CA LYS A 148 -3.30 -13.20 3.49
C LYS A 148 -4.69 -12.57 3.68
N ILE A 149 -5.46 -12.41 2.60
CA ILE A 149 -6.84 -11.89 2.63
C ILE A 149 -7.75 -12.85 3.41
N GLY A 150 -7.65 -14.16 3.18
CA GLY A 150 -8.41 -15.17 3.91
C GLY A 150 -8.19 -15.08 5.43
N ILE A 151 -6.92 -14.99 5.85
CA ILE A 151 -6.56 -14.85 7.27
C ILE A 151 -7.05 -13.51 7.83
N GLN A 152 -6.90 -12.41 7.07
CA GLN A 152 -7.38 -11.10 7.49
C GLN A 152 -8.90 -11.07 7.69
N ASN A 153 -9.67 -11.73 6.81
CA ASN A 153 -11.11 -11.88 6.97
C ASN A 153 -11.48 -12.66 8.23
N LEU A 154 -10.74 -13.74 8.53
CA LEU A 154 -10.94 -14.50 9.77
C LEU A 154 -10.66 -13.64 11.01
N SER A 155 -9.58 -12.84 10.99
CA SER A 155 -9.28 -11.90 12.09
C SER A 155 -10.42 -10.90 12.29
N PHE A 156 -10.96 -10.33 11.21
CA PHE A 156 -12.08 -9.39 11.31
C PHE A 156 -13.37 -10.02 11.85
N GLU A 157 -13.69 -11.26 11.50
CA GLU A 157 -14.84 -11.96 12.09
C GLU A 157 -14.59 -12.27 13.59
N GLU A 158 -13.37 -12.60 13.99
CA GLU A 158 -13.02 -12.75 15.40
C GLU A 158 -13.20 -11.44 16.17
N ILE A 159 -12.63 -10.34 15.66
CA ILE A 159 -12.77 -8.98 16.20
C ILE A 159 -14.23 -8.60 16.36
N LYS A 160 -15.05 -8.83 15.33
CA LYS A 160 -16.49 -8.55 15.33
C LYS A 160 -17.24 -9.39 16.36
N ASN A 161 -16.90 -10.66 16.52
CA ASN A 161 -17.50 -11.51 17.54
C ASN A 161 -17.14 -11.03 18.95
N GLN A 162 -15.87 -10.66 19.17
CA GLN A 162 -15.38 -10.13 20.43
C GLN A 162 -16.02 -8.79 20.77
N TYR A 163 -16.19 -7.93 19.76
CA TYR A 163 -16.96 -6.70 19.87
C TYR A 163 -18.41 -6.97 20.31
N ASN A 164 -19.11 -7.88 19.63
CA ASN A 164 -20.52 -8.17 19.92
C ASN A 164 -20.75 -8.80 21.30
N ASN A 165 -19.80 -9.62 21.76
CA ASN A 165 -19.90 -10.34 23.02
C ASN A 165 -19.49 -9.47 24.22
N ASN A 166 -18.66 -8.44 24.03
CA ASN A 166 -18.11 -7.61 25.11
C ASN A 166 -18.62 -6.17 25.06
N LYS A 167 -19.92 -5.97 24.81
CA LYS A 167 -20.54 -4.63 24.72
C LYS A 167 -20.28 -3.73 25.92
N GLU A 168 -20.20 -4.29 27.12
CA GLU A 168 -19.84 -3.54 28.32
C GLU A 168 -18.39 -3.02 28.25
N LYS A 169 -17.42 -3.88 27.91
CA LYS A 169 -16.01 -3.47 27.72
C LYS A 169 -15.89 -2.35 26.68
N LEU A 170 -16.70 -2.39 25.63
CA LEU A 170 -16.70 -1.38 24.58
C LEU A 170 -17.06 0.01 25.04
N THR A 171 -17.90 0.19 26.05
CA THR A 171 -18.22 1.54 26.55
C THR A 171 -17.10 2.11 27.42
N HIS A 172 -16.26 1.23 27.98
CA HIS A 172 -15.14 1.58 28.82
C HIS A 172 -13.85 1.91 28.04
N ILE A 173 -13.69 1.41 26.82
CA ILE A 173 -12.52 1.76 25.97
C ILE A 173 -12.48 3.29 25.75
N PRO A 174 -11.32 3.96 25.86
CA PRO A 174 -11.26 5.42 25.73
C PRO A 174 -11.29 5.89 24.26
N ALA A 175 -12.41 5.67 23.56
CA ALA A 175 -12.50 5.66 22.09
C ALA A 175 -12.81 7.00 21.38
N ILE A 176 -13.06 8.08 22.12
CA ILE A 176 -13.41 9.41 21.56
C ILE A 176 -12.33 10.44 21.88
N LYS A 177 -12.35 11.58 21.18
CA LYS A 177 -11.49 12.71 21.53
C LYS A 177 -11.85 13.31 22.89
N PRO A 178 -10.86 13.71 23.70
CA PRO A 178 -11.10 14.30 25.02
C PRO A 178 -11.56 15.77 24.93
N GLY A 179 -11.55 16.37 23.73
CA GLY A 179 -11.99 17.74 23.45
C GLY A 179 -12.11 17.99 21.94
N SER A 180 -12.59 19.17 21.55
CA SER A 180 -12.81 19.53 20.13
C SER A 180 -11.55 20.07 19.42
N GLY A 181 -10.41 20.07 20.10
CA GLY A 181 -9.15 20.59 19.59
C GLY A 181 -8.52 19.69 18.52
N ILE A 182 -7.65 20.28 17.70
CA ILE A 182 -6.75 19.51 16.82
C ILE A 182 -5.53 19.03 17.63
N LEU A 183 -5.02 17.85 17.31
CA LEU A 183 -3.75 17.36 17.85
C LEU A 183 -2.60 18.28 17.40
N LEU A 184 -1.74 18.65 18.34
CA LEU A 184 -0.57 19.49 18.13
C LEU A 184 0.73 18.71 18.33
N SER A 185 0.77 17.81 19.31
CA SER A 185 1.93 16.95 19.57
C SER A 185 1.51 15.50 19.85
N GLY A 186 2.35 14.57 19.42
CA GLY A 186 2.12 13.12 19.48
C GLY A 186 2.90 12.42 20.59
N PHE A 187 2.60 11.13 20.78
CA PHE A 187 3.26 10.25 21.75
C PHE A 187 4.71 9.90 21.36
N GLY A 188 5.56 9.66 22.35
CA GLY A 188 6.94 9.16 22.18
C GLY A 188 8.00 10.18 22.54
N LEU A 189 9.23 10.04 22.02
CA LEU A 189 10.31 10.97 22.34
C LEU A 189 10.02 12.36 21.73
N ARG A 190 9.93 13.40 22.55
CA ARG A 190 9.66 14.79 22.12
C ARG A 190 10.57 15.79 22.83
N TYR A 191 10.92 16.87 22.14
CA TYR A 191 11.68 17.99 22.67
C TYR A 191 10.79 18.86 23.54
N HIS A 192 11.19 19.05 24.80
CA HIS A 192 10.45 19.85 25.76
C HIS A 192 10.86 21.33 25.66
N PRO A 193 9.94 22.26 25.34
CA PRO A 193 10.28 23.65 25.06
C PRO A 193 10.86 24.41 26.26
N ILE A 194 10.41 24.07 27.48
CA ILE A 194 10.84 24.76 28.71
C ILE A 194 12.13 24.16 29.27
N LEU A 195 12.23 22.83 29.31
CA LEU A 195 13.42 22.15 29.85
C LEU A 195 14.57 22.02 28.85
N GLN A 196 14.32 22.25 27.55
CA GLN A 196 15.32 22.27 26.48
C GLN A 196 16.07 20.95 26.26
N TYR A 197 15.41 19.81 26.50
CA TYR A 197 15.92 18.49 26.15
C TYR A 197 14.80 17.54 25.70
N SER A 198 15.16 16.47 24.99
CA SER A 198 14.20 15.45 24.55
C SER A 198 13.86 14.48 25.68
N ARG A 199 12.57 14.28 25.95
CA ARG A 199 12.08 13.33 26.96
C ARG A 199 10.88 12.53 26.43
N PRO A 200 10.56 11.38 27.04
CA PRO A 200 9.32 10.67 26.73
C PRO A 200 8.09 11.56 27.01
N HIS A 201 7.28 11.75 25.97
CA HIS A 201 5.95 12.33 26.02
C HIS A 201 4.94 11.18 26.03
N ASN A 202 4.28 10.98 27.16
CA ASN A 202 3.46 9.80 27.43
C ASN A 202 2.01 9.92 26.93
N GLY A 203 1.71 10.99 26.19
CA GLY A 203 0.37 11.32 25.73
C GLY A 203 0.38 12.08 24.42
N VAL A 204 -0.72 12.76 24.16
CA VAL A 204 -0.91 13.68 23.03
C VAL A 204 -1.41 15.01 23.54
N ASP A 205 -1.05 16.07 22.82
CA ASP A 205 -1.44 17.43 23.18
C ASP A 205 -2.45 17.97 22.19
N PHE A 206 -3.60 18.41 22.69
CA PHE A 206 -4.64 19.03 21.88
C PHE A 206 -4.64 20.55 22.05
N ARG A 207 -4.85 21.25 20.94
CA ARG A 207 -5.11 22.69 20.95
C ARG A 207 -6.39 22.98 21.75
N ALA A 208 -6.29 23.74 22.82
CA ALA A 208 -7.45 24.12 23.61
C ALA A 208 -7.27 25.50 24.24
N GLU A 209 -8.29 26.34 24.15
CA GLU A 209 -8.33 27.60 24.90
C GLU A 209 -8.62 27.31 26.38
N ILE A 210 -8.21 28.19 27.29
CA ILE A 210 -8.53 28.06 28.71
C ILE A 210 -10.05 28.09 28.87
N GLY A 211 -10.62 27.08 29.53
CA GLY A 211 -12.06 27.00 29.77
C GLY A 211 -12.81 26.12 28.76
N SER A 212 -12.15 25.59 27.73
CA SER A 212 -12.80 24.67 26.79
C SER A 212 -13.22 23.37 27.51
N PRO A 213 -14.38 22.79 27.17
CA PRO A 213 -14.86 21.57 27.82
C PRO A 213 -13.96 20.37 27.51
N VAL A 214 -13.70 19.55 28.53
CA VAL A 214 -12.94 18.30 28.47
C VAL A 214 -13.86 17.16 28.85
N TYR A 215 -13.86 16.09 28.05
CA TYR A 215 -14.80 14.98 28.17
C TYR A 215 -14.11 13.67 28.54
N ALA A 216 -14.80 12.83 29.32
CA ALA A 216 -14.38 11.45 29.55
C ALA A 216 -14.43 10.66 28.24
N THR A 217 -13.37 9.95 27.91
CA THR A 217 -13.22 9.26 26.62
C THR A 217 -13.80 7.82 26.64
N GLY A 218 -14.11 7.32 27.84
CA GLY A 218 -14.79 6.06 28.09
C GLY A 218 -15.59 6.12 29.39
N ASP A 219 -16.49 5.16 29.58
CA ASP A 219 -17.15 4.93 30.87
C ASP A 219 -16.12 4.56 31.92
N GLY A 220 -16.30 5.00 33.16
CA GLY A 220 -15.35 4.68 34.22
C GLY A 220 -15.65 5.33 35.55
N VAL A 221 -14.65 5.30 36.43
CA VAL A 221 -14.67 5.90 37.75
C VAL A 221 -13.48 6.83 37.90
N VAL A 222 -13.72 8.06 38.32
CA VAL A 222 -12.67 9.03 38.61
C VAL A 222 -11.80 8.48 39.74
N LYS A 223 -10.57 8.11 39.41
CA LYS A 223 -9.57 7.62 40.37
C LYS A 223 -8.97 8.79 41.15
N TYR A 224 -8.68 9.89 40.46
CA TYR A 224 -8.09 11.09 41.06
C TYR A 224 -8.56 12.37 40.36
N ALA A 225 -8.80 13.43 41.14
CA ALA A 225 -9.05 14.78 40.64
C ALA A 225 -8.37 15.77 41.59
N GLY A 226 -7.34 16.47 41.11
CA GLY A 226 -6.51 17.33 41.97
C GLY A 226 -5.27 17.85 41.28
N ARG A 227 -4.38 18.52 42.02
CA ARG A 227 -3.08 18.98 41.48
C ARG A 227 -2.03 17.87 41.57
N LYS A 228 -1.16 17.74 40.55
CA LYS A 228 -0.06 16.77 40.53
C LYS A 228 1.18 17.35 39.84
N GLY A 229 2.10 17.91 40.62
CA GLY A 229 3.41 18.38 40.15
C GLY A 229 3.34 19.25 38.89
N ASN A 230 4.16 18.89 37.90
CA ASN A 230 4.28 19.62 36.62
C ASN A 230 3.06 19.48 35.71
N LEU A 231 2.20 18.46 35.90
CA LEU A 231 0.98 18.27 35.13
C LEU A 231 -0.15 19.25 35.53
N GLY A 232 0.06 20.05 36.57
CA GLY A 232 -0.93 21.02 37.03
C GLY A 232 -2.15 20.34 37.65
N LYS A 233 -3.35 20.81 37.35
CA LYS A 233 -4.60 20.14 37.73
C LYS A 233 -4.88 19.01 36.75
N ILE A 234 -5.17 17.83 37.28
CA ILE A 234 -5.44 16.64 36.50
C ILE A 234 -6.72 15.95 36.93
N VAL A 235 -7.30 15.19 36.00
CA VAL A 235 -8.28 14.15 36.27
C VAL A 235 -7.69 12.82 35.77
N VAL A 236 -7.87 11.75 36.55
CA VAL A 236 -7.51 10.39 36.17
C VAL A 236 -8.77 9.54 36.28
N ILE A 237 -9.12 8.83 35.21
CA ILE A 237 -10.29 7.95 35.16
C ILE A 237 -9.81 6.51 34.98
N ASP A 238 -10.25 5.64 35.88
CA ASP A 238 -10.11 4.19 35.74
C ASP A 238 -11.34 3.67 34.98
N HIS A 239 -11.11 3.15 33.78
CA HIS A 239 -12.15 2.60 32.93
C HIS A 239 -12.36 1.10 33.17
N GLY A 240 -11.61 0.48 34.08
CA GLY A 240 -11.59 -0.97 34.21
C GLY A 240 -10.95 -1.65 33.00
N PHE A 241 -10.93 -3.00 33.01
CA PHE A 241 -10.31 -3.81 31.95
C PHE A 241 -8.85 -3.46 31.63
N GLY A 242 -8.14 -2.82 32.57
CA GLY A 242 -6.76 -2.37 32.41
C GLY A 242 -6.59 -0.96 31.82
N PHE A 243 -7.67 -0.28 31.42
CA PHE A 243 -7.62 1.05 30.83
C PHE A 243 -7.68 2.16 31.89
N GLU A 244 -6.77 3.12 31.80
CA GLU A 244 -6.80 4.37 32.57
C GLU A 244 -6.51 5.55 31.64
N THR A 245 -7.15 6.68 31.88
CA THR A 245 -6.87 7.93 31.15
C THR A 245 -6.48 9.05 32.08
N LEU A 246 -5.61 9.93 31.60
CA LEU A 246 -5.15 11.11 32.33
C LEU A 246 -5.41 12.36 31.49
N TYR A 247 -5.98 13.38 32.12
CA TYR A 247 -6.26 14.70 31.53
C TYR A 247 -5.51 15.73 32.35
N ALA A 248 -4.60 16.50 31.75
CA ALA A 248 -3.72 17.43 32.45
C ALA A 248 -3.87 18.88 32.02
N HIS A 249 -3.17 19.76 32.74
CA HIS A 249 -3.12 21.20 32.52
C HIS A 249 -4.46 21.92 32.69
N LEU A 250 -5.43 21.28 33.37
CA LEU A 250 -6.80 21.74 33.50
C LEU A 250 -6.92 23.07 34.25
N SER A 251 -7.93 23.88 33.92
CA SER A 251 -8.24 25.13 34.64
C SER A 251 -9.19 24.91 35.80
N ALA A 252 -10.21 24.07 35.61
CA ALA A 252 -11.25 23.76 36.59
C ALA A 252 -11.78 22.32 36.41
N PHE A 253 -12.36 21.76 37.46
CA PHE A 253 -13.10 20.50 37.42
C PHE A 253 -14.61 20.80 37.29
N SER A 254 -15.38 19.94 36.63
CA SER A 254 -16.84 20.02 36.68
C SER A 254 -17.33 19.79 38.12
N SER A 255 -18.49 20.34 38.49
CA SER A 255 -18.99 20.36 39.89
C SER A 255 -19.07 18.98 40.55
N ASP A 256 -19.39 17.96 39.76
CA ASP A 256 -19.68 16.61 40.27
C ASP A 256 -18.44 15.70 40.26
N ILE A 257 -17.30 16.20 39.79
CA ILE A 257 -16.10 15.42 39.55
C ILE A 257 -15.18 15.43 40.77
N LYS A 258 -15.07 14.26 41.39
CA LYS A 258 -14.16 13.96 42.51
C LYS A 258 -13.83 12.46 42.48
N SER A 259 -12.84 12.05 43.28
CA SER A 259 -12.50 10.63 43.40
C SER A 259 -13.73 9.79 43.78
N GLY A 260 -13.95 8.69 43.07
CA GLY A 260 -15.12 7.80 43.21
C GLY A 260 -16.32 8.17 42.35
N THR A 261 -16.34 9.32 41.65
CA THR A 261 -17.43 9.68 40.76
C THR A 261 -17.45 8.76 39.54
N LYS A 262 -18.61 8.14 39.25
CA LYS A 262 -18.84 7.43 37.99
C LYS A 262 -19.06 8.44 36.86
N VAL A 263 -18.43 8.19 35.73
CA VAL A 263 -18.53 9.03 34.53
C VAL A 263 -18.88 8.17 33.34
N LEU A 264 -19.67 8.73 32.44
CA LEU A 264 -20.00 8.13 31.15
C LEU A 264 -19.11 8.71 30.06
N ARG A 265 -18.86 7.93 29.00
CA ARG A 265 -18.22 8.44 27.78
C ARG A 265 -18.95 9.68 27.27
N GLY A 266 -18.19 10.72 26.95
CA GLY A 266 -18.70 12.01 26.48
C GLY A 266 -19.22 12.92 27.60
N GLN A 267 -19.17 12.52 28.87
CA GLN A 267 -19.51 13.38 29.99
C GLN A 267 -18.42 14.45 30.19
N GLU A 268 -18.80 15.72 30.35
CA GLU A 268 -17.86 16.80 30.67
C GLU A 268 -17.30 16.62 32.09
N ILE A 269 -15.98 16.46 32.19
CA ILE A 269 -15.27 16.19 33.45
C ILE A 269 -14.48 17.40 33.96
N ALA A 270 -14.07 18.28 33.07
CA ALA A 270 -13.22 19.41 33.42
C ALA A 270 -13.24 20.47 32.32
N LYS A 271 -12.49 21.55 32.57
CA LYS A 271 -12.16 22.55 31.58
C LYS A 271 -10.65 22.57 31.32
N SER A 272 -10.24 22.65 30.06
CA SER A 272 -8.83 22.80 29.65
C SER A 272 -8.23 24.08 30.22
N GLY A 273 -6.91 24.16 30.28
CA GLY A 273 -6.24 25.28 30.91
C GLY A 273 -4.77 25.40 30.51
N ASN A 274 -4.00 25.97 31.43
CA ASN A 274 -2.56 26.17 31.31
C ASN A 274 -1.87 25.98 32.68
N THR A 275 -2.40 25.09 33.53
CA THR A 275 -1.83 24.88 34.86
C THR A 275 -0.66 23.90 34.81
N GLY A 276 0.35 24.09 35.66
CA GLY A 276 1.54 23.23 35.66
C GLY A 276 2.69 23.86 34.88
N LEU A 277 3.57 23.04 34.33
CA LEU A 277 4.72 23.45 33.53
C LEU A 277 4.35 23.28 32.05
N VAL A 278 3.89 24.36 31.41
CA VAL A 278 3.41 24.34 30.01
C VAL A 278 3.84 25.58 29.27
N GLU A 279 4.06 25.47 27.95
CA GLU A 279 4.38 26.62 27.09
C GLU A 279 3.18 27.56 26.90
N GLY A 280 1.97 26.99 26.81
CA GLY A 280 0.74 27.74 26.59
C GLY A 280 -0.51 26.88 26.82
N PRO A 281 -1.71 27.46 26.65
CA PRO A 281 -2.97 26.73 26.82
C PRO A 281 -3.10 25.55 25.85
N HIS A 282 -3.29 24.36 26.41
CA HIS A 282 -3.55 23.12 25.68
C HIS A 282 -4.15 22.07 26.64
N LEU A 283 -4.53 20.92 26.09
CA LEU A 283 -4.95 19.74 26.85
C LEU A 283 -3.97 18.61 26.59
N HIS A 284 -3.25 18.19 27.62
CA HIS A 284 -2.45 16.96 27.58
C HIS A 284 -3.32 15.76 27.98
N TYR A 285 -3.28 14.71 27.18
CA TYR A 285 -4.10 13.51 27.31
C TYR A 285 -3.27 12.24 27.18
N GLU A 286 -3.33 11.35 28.17
CA GLU A 286 -2.67 10.05 28.16
C GLU A 286 -3.69 8.91 28.18
N VAL A 287 -3.34 7.79 27.53
CA VAL A 287 -4.01 6.51 27.65
C VAL A 287 -3.02 5.51 28.23
N HIS A 288 -3.47 4.76 29.23
CA HIS A 288 -2.68 3.73 29.90
C HIS A 288 -3.41 2.41 29.76
N LEU A 289 -2.67 1.38 29.33
CA LEU A 289 -3.14 -0.01 29.30
C LEU A 289 -2.25 -0.83 30.22
N ASN A 290 -2.85 -1.47 31.24
CA ASN A 290 -2.15 -2.27 32.23
C ASN A 290 -0.98 -1.50 32.90
N ASN A 291 -1.23 -0.25 33.30
CA ASN A 291 -0.28 0.69 33.91
C ASN A 291 0.92 1.09 33.02
N ARG A 292 0.81 0.92 31.68
CA ARG A 292 1.81 1.43 30.72
C ARG A 292 1.16 2.47 29.84
N ALA A 293 1.83 3.60 29.66
CA ALA A 293 1.41 4.60 28.68
C ALA A 293 1.51 4.00 27.27
N VAL A 294 0.45 4.17 26.50
CA VAL A 294 0.33 3.73 25.10
C VAL A 294 -0.06 4.93 24.26
N ASP A 295 0.25 4.91 22.96
CA ASP A 295 -0.08 6.03 22.08
C ASP A 295 -1.60 6.26 22.03
N PRO A 296 -2.10 7.41 22.55
CA PRO A 296 -3.52 7.74 22.51
C PRO A 296 -4.11 7.78 21.09
N LEU A 297 -3.29 8.03 20.06
CA LEU A 297 -3.75 8.14 18.67
C LEU A 297 -4.53 6.91 18.23
N PHE A 298 -4.12 5.70 18.66
CA PHE A 298 -4.81 4.44 18.34
C PHE A 298 -6.22 4.34 18.94
N TYR A 299 -6.58 5.21 19.88
CA TYR A 299 -7.86 5.21 20.56
C TYR A 299 -8.80 6.33 20.08
N LEU A 300 -8.36 7.23 19.19
CA LEU A 300 -9.15 8.37 18.71
C LEU A 300 -9.89 8.04 17.40
N PHE A 301 -10.82 7.09 17.43
CA PHE A 301 -11.47 6.59 16.21
C PHE A 301 -13.00 6.68 16.20
N ALA A 302 -13.68 6.77 17.35
CA ALA A 302 -15.15 6.70 17.35
C ALA A 302 -15.82 7.99 16.86
N ASP A 303 -15.17 9.14 16.99
CA ASP A 303 -15.68 10.48 16.63
C ASP A 303 -14.71 11.27 15.72
N THR A 304 -13.76 10.58 15.10
CA THR A 304 -12.73 11.17 14.25
C THR A 304 -12.91 10.70 12.81
N SER A 305 -12.99 11.65 11.87
CA SER A 305 -13.09 11.31 10.43
C SER A 305 -11.77 10.72 9.91
N PRO A 306 -11.79 9.89 8.85
CA PRO A 306 -10.56 9.36 8.26
C PRO A 306 -9.53 10.46 7.89
N GLU A 307 -10.00 11.58 7.36
CA GLU A 307 -9.17 12.72 6.99
C GLU A 307 -8.52 13.38 8.22
N GLU A 308 -9.30 13.54 9.30
CA GLU A 308 -8.81 14.10 10.57
C GLU A 308 -7.80 13.17 11.24
N TYR A 309 -8.04 11.85 11.21
CA TYR A 309 -7.11 10.86 11.74
C TYR A 309 -5.78 10.87 10.99
N MET A 310 -5.81 10.93 9.65
CA MET A 310 -4.60 11.05 8.83
C MET A 310 -3.83 12.33 9.16
N MET A 311 -4.53 13.45 9.36
CA MET A 311 -3.91 14.70 9.80
C MET A 311 -3.25 14.55 11.17
N PHE A 312 -3.91 13.94 12.15
CA PHE A 312 -3.33 13.71 13.48
C PHE A 312 -2.10 12.80 13.43
N ARG A 313 -2.14 11.74 12.63
CA ARG A 313 -0.98 10.86 12.41
C ARG A 313 0.19 11.63 11.81
N GLN A 314 -0.06 12.40 10.76
CA GLN A 314 0.97 13.22 10.12
C GLN A 314 1.59 14.22 11.11
N ILE A 315 0.78 14.89 11.94
CA ILE A 315 1.28 15.80 12.98
C ILE A 315 2.11 15.05 14.02
N SER A 316 1.64 13.88 14.49
CA SER A 316 2.37 13.05 15.44
C SER A 316 3.76 12.63 14.92
N GLU A 317 3.85 12.30 13.63
CA GLU A 317 5.08 11.87 12.97
C GLU A 317 6.04 13.04 12.66
N THR A 318 5.51 14.21 12.30
CA THR A 318 6.32 15.35 11.83
C THR A 318 6.69 16.33 12.94
N ASN A 319 5.86 16.49 13.97
CA ASN A 319 6.14 17.40 15.08
C ASN A 319 6.92 16.68 16.19
N SER A 320 8.15 17.14 16.39
CA SER A 320 9.06 16.60 17.42
C SER A 320 8.99 17.35 18.75
N ASN A 321 8.20 18.43 18.88
CA ASN A 321 8.10 19.22 20.11
C ASN A 321 6.86 18.82 20.93
N SER A 322 6.99 18.73 22.26
CA SER A 322 5.84 18.67 23.19
C SER A 322 5.37 20.08 23.56
N LEU A 323 4.15 20.21 24.10
CA LEU A 323 3.68 21.45 24.74
C LEU A 323 3.89 21.45 26.26
N ASP A 324 4.16 20.26 26.82
CA ASP A 324 4.57 19.98 28.19
C ASP A 324 6.06 20.08 28.45
#